data_AF-A0A396RKB0-F1
#
_entry.id   AF-A0A396RKB0-F1
#
_cell.length_a   1.000
_cell.length_b   1.000
_cell.length_c   1.000
_cell.angle_alpha   90.00
_cell.angle_beta   90.00
_cell.angle_gamma   90.00
#
_symmetry.space_group_name_H-M   'P 1'
#
loop_
_entity.id
_entity.type
_entity.pdbx_description
1 polymer ?
#
loop_
_entity_poly.entity_id
_entity_poly.type
_entity_poly.pdbx_seq_one_letter_code
_entity_poly.pdbx_strand_id
1 'polypeptide(L)'
;MRPTYLLPALLACAACVAQPQAGPASQAAQACFWPSQVSGFSDAGPDRALVRIGTRETWELTLSPGCPDVDWAMKIGIKSRSGERICSGRPAELLVPNASGSGLRSCMVSSVRRLSPEEAAVDGQTSAP
;
A
#
# COMPACT_ATOMS: atom_id res chain seq x y z
N MET A 1 -67.57 3.10 26.96
CA MET A 1 -66.82 3.97 26.03
C MET A 1 -65.34 3.79 26.34
N ARG A 2 -64.54 3.41 25.32
CA ARG A 2 -63.09 3.09 25.35
C ARG A 2 -62.27 4.30 25.91
N PRO A 3 -61.00 4.20 26.39
CA PRO A 3 -59.98 3.36 25.75
C PRO A 3 -58.69 2.93 26.53
N THR A 4 -57.90 2.11 25.83
CA THR A 4 -56.41 2.05 25.78
C THR A 4 -55.62 1.28 26.86
N TYR A 5 -55.22 0.06 26.47
CA TYR A 5 -54.02 -0.67 26.91
C TYR A 5 -52.73 0.15 26.69
N LEU A 6 -51.73 0.00 27.58
CA LEU A 6 -50.34 0.35 27.25
C LEU A 6 -49.41 -0.82 27.56
N LEU A 7 -48.96 -1.44 26.46
CA LEU A 7 -47.90 -2.46 26.33
C LEU A 7 -46.54 -1.92 26.79
N PRO A 8 -45.68 -2.74 27.43
CA PRO A 8 -44.26 -2.47 27.50
C PRO A 8 -43.61 -2.96 26.20
N ALA A 9 -43.11 -2.03 25.37
CA ALA A 9 -42.24 -2.38 24.25
C ALA A 9 -40.78 -2.21 24.67
N LEU A 10 -40.15 -3.33 25.07
CA LEU A 10 -38.70 -3.43 25.19
C LEU A 10 -38.08 -3.22 23.80
N LEU A 11 -37.48 -2.05 23.59
CA LEU A 11 -36.64 -1.77 22.42
C LEU A 11 -35.34 -2.59 22.54
N ALA A 12 -35.25 -3.68 21.77
CA ALA A 12 -34.00 -4.38 21.52
C ALA A 12 -33.20 -3.59 20.45
N CYS A 13 -32.17 -2.87 20.87
CA CYS A 13 -31.16 -2.33 19.95
C CYS A 13 -30.34 -3.50 19.38
N ALA A 14 -30.73 -3.98 18.20
CA ALA A 14 -29.87 -4.82 17.38
C ALA A 14 -28.69 -3.97 16.86
N ALA A 15 -27.56 -4.04 17.55
CA ALA A 15 -26.31 -3.50 17.06
C ALA A 15 -25.85 -4.33 15.86
N CYS A 16 -26.12 -3.84 14.65
CA CYS A 16 -25.44 -4.30 13.44
C CYS A 16 -23.99 -3.84 13.52
N VAL A 17 -23.16 -4.58 14.26
CA VAL A 17 -21.72 -4.55 14.07
C VAL A 17 -21.48 -5.13 12.68
N ALA A 18 -21.29 -4.25 11.71
CA ALA A 18 -20.66 -4.60 10.45
C ALA A 18 -19.22 -4.99 10.82
N GLN A 19 -19.02 -6.28 11.07
CA GLN A 19 -17.68 -6.84 11.10
C GLN A 19 -17.06 -6.51 9.74
N PRO A 20 -15.89 -5.85 9.69
CA PRO A 20 -15.12 -5.82 8.45
C PRO A 20 -14.79 -7.27 8.17
N GLN A 21 -15.59 -7.84 7.26
CA GLN A 21 -15.35 -9.11 6.64
C GLN A 21 -14.08 -8.90 5.83
N ALA A 22 -12.95 -9.12 6.50
CA ALA A 22 -11.69 -9.44 5.89
C ALA A 22 -11.98 -10.69 5.04
N GLY A 23 -12.40 -10.43 3.80
CA GLY A 23 -12.49 -11.45 2.77
C GLY A 23 -11.16 -12.20 2.74
N PRO A 24 -11.16 -13.48 2.35
CA PRO A 24 -9.96 -14.29 2.40
C PRO A 24 -8.86 -13.50 1.71
N ALA A 25 -7.83 -13.13 2.50
CA ALA A 25 -6.55 -12.66 2.00
C ALA A 25 -6.07 -13.80 1.13
N SER A 26 -6.51 -13.76 -0.13
CA SER A 26 -6.30 -14.80 -1.11
C SER A 26 -4.81 -14.95 -1.09
N GLN A 27 -4.34 -16.14 -0.70
CA GLN A 27 -2.94 -16.49 -0.66
C GLN A 27 -2.37 -16.06 -2.01
N ALA A 28 -1.81 -14.86 -2.05
CA ALA A 28 -1.73 -14.12 -3.30
C ALA A 28 -0.68 -14.87 -4.09
N ALA A 29 -1.11 -15.59 -5.13
CA ALA A 29 -0.21 -16.19 -6.11
C ALA A 29 0.83 -15.12 -6.40
N GLN A 30 2.08 -15.42 -6.03
CA GLN A 30 3.11 -14.43 -5.76
C GLN A 30 3.15 -13.41 -6.89
N ALA A 31 2.49 -12.28 -6.67
CA ALA A 31 2.14 -11.41 -7.76
C ALA A 31 3.44 -10.71 -8.17
N CYS A 32 3.72 -10.70 -9.47
CA CYS A 32 4.93 -10.11 -9.99
C CYS A 32 4.59 -9.05 -11.02
N PHE A 33 5.42 -8.02 -11.10
CA PHE A 33 5.34 -6.98 -12.12
C PHE A 33 6.70 -6.70 -12.73
N TRP A 34 6.70 -6.04 -13.89
CA TRP A 34 7.92 -5.59 -14.53
C TRP A 34 8.26 -4.17 -14.06
N PRO A 35 9.52 -3.86 -13.73
CA PRO A 35 9.91 -2.49 -13.37
C PRO A 35 9.47 -1.43 -14.37
N SER A 36 9.45 -1.77 -15.67
CA SER A 36 9.01 -0.90 -16.76
C SER A 36 7.51 -0.57 -16.77
N GLN A 37 6.69 -1.31 -16.01
CA GLN A 37 5.25 -1.06 -15.88
C GLN A 37 4.93 -0.02 -14.80
N VAL A 38 5.93 0.37 -14.00
CA VAL A 38 5.76 1.41 -12.98
C VAL A 38 5.51 2.74 -13.68
N SER A 39 4.33 3.28 -13.43
CA SER A 39 3.83 4.53 -14.03
C SER A 39 4.02 5.74 -13.11
N GLY A 40 4.23 5.50 -11.81
CA GLY A 40 4.46 6.55 -10.83
C GLY A 40 4.79 5.97 -9.47
N PHE A 41 5.18 6.83 -8.54
CA PHE A 41 5.49 6.49 -7.17
C PHE A 41 5.10 7.64 -6.23
N SER A 42 4.98 7.34 -4.96
CA SER A 42 4.71 8.32 -3.91
C SER A 42 5.33 7.87 -2.60
N ASP A 43 5.64 8.84 -1.75
CA ASP A 43 6.06 8.59 -0.38
C ASP A 43 4.85 8.16 0.49
N ALA A 44 5.06 7.18 1.37
CA ALA A 44 4.08 6.74 2.37
C ALA A 44 4.71 6.61 3.77
N GLY A 45 5.73 7.43 4.05
CA GLY A 45 6.46 7.47 5.30
C GLY A 45 7.92 7.02 5.19
N PRO A 46 8.66 7.08 6.31
CA PRO A 46 10.13 7.07 6.31
C PRO A 46 10.77 5.78 5.79
N ASP A 47 10.05 4.66 5.92
CA ASP A 47 10.51 3.35 5.46
C ASP A 47 9.56 2.74 4.42
N ARG A 48 8.71 3.57 3.80
CA ARG A 48 7.65 3.07 2.90
C ARG A 48 7.52 3.94 1.65
N ALA A 49 7.65 3.29 0.50
CA ALA A 49 7.37 3.90 -0.79
C ALA A 49 6.24 3.14 -1.49
N LEU A 50 5.33 3.87 -2.13
CA LEU A 50 4.30 3.28 -2.97
C LEU A 50 4.69 3.39 -4.42
N VAL A 51 4.40 2.34 -5.18
CA VAL A 51 4.52 2.36 -6.64
C VAL A 51 3.22 1.99 -7.31
N ARG A 52 2.90 2.74 -8.35
CA ARG A 52 1.66 2.62 -9.10
C ARG A 52 1.92 2.01 -10.46
N ILE A 53 1.15 0.98 -10.78
CA ILE A 53 1.21 0.25 -12.04
C ILE A 53 -0.11 0.48 -12.78
N GLY A 54 -0.04 1.24 -13.86
CA GLY A 54 -1.23 1.73 -14.54
C GLY A 54 -2.12 2.56 -13.60
N THR A 55 -3.44 2.38 -13.70
CA THR A 55 -4.42 3.22 -12.99
C THR A 55 -5.04 2.58 -11.76
N ARG A 56 -4.84 1.28 -11.54
CA ARG A 56 -5.59 0.50 -10.53
C ARG A 56 -4.72 -0.30 -9.57
N GLU A 57 -3.45 -0.50 -9.87
CA GLU A 57 -2.58 -1.31 -9.04
C GLU A 57 -1.60 -0.43 -8.29
N THR A 58 -1.61 -0.55 -6.96
CA THR A 58 -0.64 0.11 -6.09
C THR A 58 0.07 -0.94 -5.27
N TRP A 59 1.37 -0.75 -5.09
CA TRP A 59 2.25 -1.66 -4.40
C TRP A 59 3.03 -0.90 -3.35
N GLU A 60 3.13 -1.48 -2.16
CA GLU A 60 3.94 -0.96 -1.07
C GLU A 60 5.31 -1.65 -1.09
N LEU A 61 6.35 -0.83 -1.03
CA LEU A 61 7.73 -1.21 -0.87
C LEU A 61 8.18 -0.78 0.52
N THR A 62 8.54 -1.75 1.35
CA THR A 62 9.14 -1.47 2.66
C THR A 62 10.65 -1.35 2.48
N LEU A 63 11.19 -0.17 2.76
CA LEU A 63 12.61 0.13 2.67
C LEU A 63 13.32 -0.39 3.93
N SER A 64 14.57 -0.78 3.78
CA SER A 64 15.41 -1.09 4.92
C SER A 64 15.88 0.19 5.63
N PRO A 65 16.14 0.13 6.94
CA PRO A 65 16.60 1.28 7.71
C PRO A 65 17.86 1.93 7.10
N GLY A 66 17.88 3.27 7.07
CA GLY A 66 18.98 4.06 6.51
C GLY A 66 18.86 4.36 5.02
N CYS A 67 17.76 3.95 4.40
CA CYS A 67 17.39 4.41 3.07
C CYS A 67 16.83 5.84 3.09
N PRO A 68 17.12 6.65 2.06
CA PRO A 68 16.50 7.96 1.93
C PRO A 68 15.03 7.80 1.52
N ASP A 69 14.21 8.75 1.97
CA ASP A 69 12.82 8.91 1.55
C ASP A 69 12.76 9.20 0.04
N VAL A 70 11.59 8.98 -0.55
CA VAL A 70 11.37 9.15 -2.01
C VAL A 70 10.61 10.43 -2.37
N ASP A 71 10.18 11.21 -1.38
CA ASP A 71 9.38 12.43 -1.54
C ASP A 71 10.05 13.49 -2.44
N TRP A 72 11.36 13.65 -2.32
CA TRP A 72 12.15 14.61 -3.08
C TRP A 72 12.61 14.08 -4.44
N ALA A 73 12.49 12.77 -4.67
CA ALA A 73 13.00 12.14 -5.89
C ALA A 73 12.09 12.48 -7.07
N MET A 74 12.69 12.92 -8.19
CA MET A 74 11.95 13.14 -9.44
C MET A 74 11.76 11.84 -10.23
N LYS A 75 12.59 10.83 -9.96
CA LYS A 75 12.55 9.51 -10.59
C LYS A 75 13.14 8.48 -9.64
N ILE A 76 12.59 7.27 -9.66
CA ILE A 76 13.16 6.10 -8.98
C ILE A 76 13.32 4.97 -9.98
N GLY A 77 14.26 4.07 -9.71
CA GLY A 77 14.37 2.78 -10.39
C GLY A 77 14.11 1.65 -9.40
N ILE A 78 13.56 0.53 -9.86
CA ILE A 78 13.42 -0.67 -9.04
C ILE A 78 14.05 -1.83 -9.79
N LYS A 79 14.87 -2.60 -9.08
CA LYS A 79 15.58 -3.74 -9.63
C LYS A 79 15.28 -4.98 -8.79
N SER A 80 15.00 -6.08 -9.47
CA SER A 80 14.89 -7.37 -8.79
C SER A 80 16.28 -7.85 -8.40
N ARG A 81 16.44 -8.40 -7.18
CA ARG A 81 17.68 -9.09 -6.81
C ARG A 81 17.82 -10.44 -7.51
N SER A 82 16.73 -11.02 -7.99
CA SER A 82 16.73 -12.33 -8.62
C SER A 82 15.71 -12.39 -9.77
N GLY A 83 16.21 -12.24 -10.99
CA GLY A 83 15.43 -12.22 -12.23
C GLY A 83 15.13 -10.80 -12.72
N GLU A 84 14.17 -10.66 -13.62
CA GLU A 84 13.83 -9.38 -14.26
C GLU A 84 12.55 -8.76 -13.70
N ARG A 85 11.74 -9.56 -13.00
CA ARG A 85 10.46 -9.16 -12.41
C ARG A 85 10.59 -8.92 -10.91
N ILE A 86 9.85 -7.95 -10.42
CA ILE A 86 9.66 -7.70 -8.99
C ILE A 86 8.48 -8.53 -8.56
N CYS A 87 8.62 -9.31 -7.49
CA CYS A 87 7.58 -10.22 -7.01
C CYS A 87 7.30 -9.95 -5.54
N SER A 88 6.04 -10.14 -5.14
CA SER A 88 5.64 -10.01 -3.74
C SER A 88 6.42 -10.98 -2.84
N GLY A 89 6.81 -10.53 -1.65
CA GLY A 89 7.54 -11.35 -0.67
C GLY A 89 8.96 -11.73 -1.09
N ARG A 90 9.52 -11.11 -2.14
CA ARG A 90 10.93 -11.25 -2.53
C ARG A 90 11.64 -9.91 -2.38
N PRO A 91 12.88 -9.90 -1.87
CA PRO A 91 13.63 -8.67 -1.73
C PRO A 91 13.93 -8.06 -3.09
N ALA A 92 13.84 -6.74 -3.16
CA ALA A 92 14.17 -5.94 -4.32
C ALA A 92 15.18 -4.85 -3.93
N GLU A 93 15.61 -4.10 -4.91
CA GLU A 93 16.54 -3.00 -4.74
C GLU A 93 15.94 -1.74 -5.34
N LEU A 94 15.83 -0.69 -4.55
CA LEU A 94 15.37 0.64 -4.95
C LEU A 94 16.59 1.48 -5.32
N LEU A 95 16.55 2.08 -6.50
CA LEU A 95 17.55 3.00 -7.01
C LEU A 95 16.99 4.41 -6.93
N VAL A 96 17.46 5.17 -5.94
CA VAL A 96 17.07 6.57 -5.75
C VAL A 96 18.23 7.45 -6.21
N PRO A 97 18.00 8.59 -6.87
CA PRO A 97 19.04 9.59 -7.08
C PRO A 97 19.73 9.96 -5.76
N ASN A 98 20.96 10.47 -5.82
CA ASN A 98 21.54 11.16 -4.66
C ASN A 98 21.04 12.60 -4.60
N ALA A 99 20.80 13.11 -3.38
CA ALA A 99 20.38 14.49 -3.16
C ALA A 99 21.37 15.52 -3.75
N SER A 100 22.66 15.17 -3.81
CA SER A 100 23.72 15.97 -4.45
C SER A 100 23.64 16.03 -5.99
N GLY A 101 22.63 15.41 -6.61
CA GLY A 101 22.44 15.36 -8.07
C GLY A 101 23.41 14.45 -8.83
N SER A 102 24.36 13.82 -8.13
CA SER A 102 25.39 12.96 -8.73
C SER A 102 25.21 11.50 -8.34
N GLY A 103 24.91 10.65 -9.33
CA GLY A 103 24.82 9.20 -9.15
C GLY A 103 23.47 8.71 -8.59
N LEU A 104 23.39 7.38 -8.47
CA LEU A 104 22.26 6.67 -7.87
C LEU A 104 22.72 6.01 -6.58
N ARG A 105 21.90 6.09 -5.54
CA ARG A 105 22.02 5.28 -4.33
C ARG A 105 21.12 4.06 -4.48
N SER A 106 21.69 2.91 -4.20
CA SER A 106 20.98 1.65 -4.10
C SER A 106 20.52 1.41 -2.67
N CYS A 107 19.28 0.96 -2.54
CA CYS A 107 18.59 0.79 -1.28
C CYS A 107 17.87 -0.55 -1.22
N MET A 108 18.06 -1.26 -0.12
CA MET A 108 17.46 -2.57 0.02
C MET A 108 15.97 -2.43 0.34
N VAL A 109 15.13 -3.14 -0.42
CA VAL A 109 13.70 -3.28 -0.15
C VAL A 109 13.51 -4.60 0.59
N SER A 110 13.05 -4.52 1.84
CA SER A 110 12.87 -5.66 2.73
C SER A 110 11.60 -6.45 2.38
N SER A 111 10.54 -5.75 1.97
CA SER A 111 9.26 -6.36 1.60
C SER A 111 8.62 -5.64 0.41
N VAL A 112 7.95 -6.43 -0.44
CA VAL A 112 7.14 -5.94 -1.55
C VAL A 112 5.78 -6.59 -1.43
N ARG A 113 4.71 -5.78 -1.37
CA ARG A 113 3.33 -6.28 -1.35
C ARG A 113 2.42 -5.44 -2.23
N ARG A 114 1.39 -6.06 -2.78
CA ARG A 114 0.31 -5.36 -3.46
C ARG A 114 -0.66 -4.83 -2.40
N LEU A 115 -1.07 -3.57 -2.55
CA LEU A 115 -2.16 -3.01 -1.75
C LEU A 115 -3.50 -3.32 -2.41
N SER A 116 -4.51 -3.61 -1.59
CA SER A 116 -5.89 -3.56 -2.06
C SER A 116 -6.26 -2.11 -2.43
N PRO A 117 -7.29 -1.91 -3.26
CA PRO A 117 -7.75 -0.57 -3.60
C PRO A 117 -8.23 0.23 -2.37
N GLU A 118 -8.68 -0.44 -1.30
CA GLU A 118 -9.11 0.24 -0.08
C GLU A 118 -7.92 0.78 0.73
N GLU A 119 -6.83 0.00 0.87
CA GLU A 119 -5.60 0.43 1.53
C GLU A 119 -4.92 1.56 0.74
N ALA A 120 -4.82 1.42 -0.58
CA ALA A 120 -4.22 2.43 -1.43
C ALA A 120 -4.96 3.78 -1.38
N ALA A 121 -6.27 3.79 -1.14
CA ALA A 121 -7.05 5.00 -0.98
C ALA A 121 -6.76 5.71 0.36
N VAL A 122 -6.52 4.96 1.43
CA VAL A 122 -6.19 5.48 2.77
C VAL A 122 -4.78 6.07 2.78
N ASP A 123 -3.80 5.35 2.24
CA ASP A 123 -2.42 5.85 2.14
C ASP A 123 -2.32 7.05 1.18
N GLY A 124 -3.09 7.03 0.08
CA GLY A 124 -3.19 8.16 -0.84
C GLY A 124 -3.78 9.43 -0.21
N GLN A 125 -4.56 9.30 0.87
CA GLN A 125 -5.09 10.42 1.65
C GLN A 125 -4.12 10.92 2.74
N THR A 126 -3.17 10.09 3.17
CA THR A 126 -2.19 10.42 4.22
C THR A 126 -0.99 11.22 3.68
N SER A 127 -0.78 11.22 2.35
CA SER A 127 0.32 11.94 1.68
C SER A 127 -0.04 13.41 1.31
N ALA A 128 -1.16 13.94 1.80
CA ALA A 128 -1.53 15.35 1.62
C ALA A 128 -1.12 16.18 2.85
N PRO A 129 -0.36 17.28 2.67
CA PRO A 129 0.03 18.17 3.77
C PRO A 129 -1.14 18.99 4.34
#